data_AF-G3LNQ2-F1
#
_entry.id   AF-G3LNQ2-F1
#
_cell.length_a   1.000
_cell.length_b   1.000
_cell.length_c   1.000
_cell.angle_alpha   90.00
_cell.angle_beta   90.00
_cell.angle_gamma   90.00
#
_symmetry.space_group_name_H-M   'P 1'
#
loop_
_entity.id
_entity.type
_entity.pdbx_description
1 polymer ?
#
loop_
_entity_poly.entity_id
_entity_poly.type
_entity_poly.pdbx_seq_one_letter_code
_entity_poly.pdbx_strand_id
1 'polypeptide(L)'
;NDRVAVALRRLGSGESLSVIGETFGMNQSTVSQITWRFVESMEERAMHHLQWPSKLDEIKSKFEKISGLPNCCGAIDITHIVMNLPAVEPSNKVWLDGEKNFSMILQAVVDPDMRFLDVIAGWPGSLSDDVVLKNSGFYKLVEKGKRLNGEKLHLSERTELREYIIGDSGFPLLPWLLTPYQGKPLSLPQTEFNKRHSEARKAAQ
;
A
#
# COMPACT_ATOMS: atom_id res chain seq x y z
N ASN A 1 0.76 -15.20 30.58
CA ASN A 1 0.59 -13.90 29.92
C ASN A 1 1.86 -13.39 29.23
N ASP A 2 2.98 -14.12 29.27
CA ASP A 2 4.27 -13.59 28.75
C ASP A 2 4.44 -13.72 27.24
N ARG A 3 3.68 -14.60 26.56
CA ARG A 3 3.80 -14.83 25.12
C ARG A 3 3.47 -13.61 24.27
N VAL A 4 2.43 -12.86 24.66
CA VAL A 4 2.05 -11.61 23.96
C VAL A 4 3.13 -10.55 24.13
N ALA A 5 3.67 -10.41 25.34
CA ALA A 5 4.76 -9.47 25.61
C ALA A 5 6.03 -9.81 24.80
N VAL A 6 6.40 -11.09 24.71
CA VAL A 6 7.52 -11.57 23.89
C VAL A 6 7.31 -11.23 22.42
N ALA A 7 6.13 -11.53 21.86
CA ALA A 7 5.83 -11.24 20.46
C ALA A 7 5.83 -9.74 20.15
N LEU A 8 5.16 -8.93 20.99
CA LEU A 8 5.14 -7.48 20.83
C LEU A 8 6.53 -6.87 20.96
N ARG A 9 7.34 -7.34 21.93
CA ARG A 9 8.73 -6.91 22.05
C ARG A 9 9.52 -7.26 20.79
N ARG A 10 9.39 -8.49 20.28
CA ARG A 10 10.10 -8.93 19.08
C ARG A 10 9.71 -8.10 17.85
N LEU A 11 8.42 -7.85 17.64
CA LEU A 11 7.89 -7.13 16.47
C LEU A 11 8.16 -5.62 16.56
N GLY A 12 8.04 -5.02 17.75
CA GLY A 12 8.22 -3.58 17.93
C GLY A 12 9.68 -3.13 17.99
N SER A 13 10.60 -3.97 18.50
CA SER A 13 12.02 -3.60 18.64
C SER A 13 12.87 -3.96 17.43
N GLY A 14 12.48 -4.99 16.66
CA GLY A 14 13.32 -5.53 15.60
C GLY A 14 14.56 -6.30 16.07
N GLU A 15 14.75 -6.48 17.38
CA GLU A 15 15.90 -7.17 17.97
C GLU A 15 15.98 -8.65 17.56
N SER A 16 17.18 -9.24 17.64
CA SER A 16 17.39 -10.65 17.34
C SER A 16 16.64 -11.55 18.33
N LEU A 17 16.29 -12.76 17.89
CA LEU A 17 15.61 -13.74 18.73
C LEU A 17 16.42 -14.12 19.99
N SER A 18 17.75 -14.04 19.92
CA SER A 18 18.65 -14.31 21.05
C SER A 18 18.53 -13.23 22.13
N VAL A 19 18.57 -11.94 21.76
CA VAL A 19 18.46 -10.81 22.71
C VAL A 19 17.10 -10.84 23.42
N ILE A 20 16.03 -11.10 22.67
CA ILE A 20 14.70 -11.28 23.25
C ILE A 20 14.68 -12.51 24.17
N GLY A 21 15.28 -13.62 23.73
CA GLY A 21 15.39 -14.84 24.54
C GLY A 21 16.07 -14.59 25.88
N GLU A 22 17.21 -13.91 25.89
CA GLU A 22 17.94 -13.54 27.12
C GLU A 22 17.11 -12.68 28.06
N THR A 23 16.39 -11.68 27.52
CA THR A 23 15.54 -10.78 28.30
C THR A 23 14.41 -11.51 29.02
N PHE A 24 13.85 -12.56 28.40
CA PHE A 24 12.72 -13.31 28.94
C PHE A 24 13.10 -14.69 29.52
N GLY A 25 14.39 -15.04 29.55
CA GLY A 25 14.88 -16.35 30.00
C GLY A 25 14.41 -17.53 29.13
N MET A 26 14.31 -17.33 27.81
CA MET A 26 13.79 -18.29 26.84
C MET A 26 14.81 -18.62 25.74
N ASN A 27 14.69 -19.82 25.14
CA ASN A 27 15.46 -20.16 23.96
C ASN A 27 14.94 -19.37 22.73
N GLN A 28 15.85 -18.97 21.84
CA GLN A 28 15.51 -18.33 20.56
C GLN A 28 14.44 -19.08 19.74
N SER A 29 14.43 -20.41 19.80
CA SER A 29 13.43 -21.23 19.10
C SER A 29 12.03 -21.02 19.67
N THR A 30 11.92 -20.88 21.00
CA THR A 30 10.67 -20.58 21.69
C THR A 30 10.18 -19.17 21.35
N VAL A 31 11.07 -18.18 21.33
CA VAL A 31 10.74 -16.80 20.90
C VAL A 31 10.22 -16.79 19.47
N SER A 32 10.87 -17.52 18.56
CA SER A 32 10.46 -17.67 17.17
C SER A 32 9.04 -18.25 17.05
N GLN A 33 8.79 -19.39 17.72
CA GLN A 33 7.47 -20.03 17.71
C GLN A 33 6.38 -19.14 18.30
N ILE A 34 6.67 -18.41 19.39
CA ILE A 34 5.73 -17.46 19.98
C ILE A 34 5.41 -16.34 18.99
N THR A 35 6.44 -15.75 18.38
CA THR A 35 6.28 -14.65 17.42
C THR A 35 5.46 -15.11 16.21
N TRP A 36 5.79 -16.27 15.64
CA TRP A 36 5.06 -16.85 14.51
C TRP A 36 3.57 -17.03 14.83
N ARG A 37 3.25 -17.72 15.92
CA ARG A 37 1.85 -17.97 16.32
C ARG A 37 1.08 -16.68 16.60
N PHE A 38 1.76 -15.67 17.14
CA PHE A 38 1.15 -14.36 17.36
C PHE A 38 0.83 -13.67 16.04
N VAL A 39 1.77 -13.64 15.09
CA VAL A 39 1.56 -13.06 13.76
C VAL A 39 0.43 -13.78 13.01
N GLU A 40 0.42 -15.11 13.01
CA GLU A 40 -0.64 -15.92 12.40
C GLU A 40 -2.03 -15.58 12.97
N SER A 41 -2.13 -15.50 14.30
CA SER A 41 -3.39 -15.12 14.98
C SER A 41 -3.84 -13.69 14.65
N MET A 42 -2.89 -12.77 14.47
CA MET A 42 -3.17 -11.38 14.09
C MET A 42 -3.60 -11.28 12.62
N GLU A 43 -2.96 -12.03 11.73
CA GLU A 43 -3.28 -12.07 10.30
C GLU A 43 -4.71 -12.57 10.09
N GLU A 44 -5.11 -13.67 10.76
CA GLU A 44 -6.48 -14.18 10.73
C GLU A 44 -7.51 -13.09 11.06
N ARG A 45 -7.22 -12.26 12.06
CA ARG A 45 -8.09 -11.13 12.44
C ARG A 45 -8.00 -9.98 11.44
N ALA A 46 -6.80 -9.63 10.96
CA ALA A 46 -6.58 -8.54 10.02
C ALA A 46 -7.32 -8.73 8.70
N MET A 47 -7.44 -9.97 8.20
CA MET A 47 -8.21 -10.28 6.98
C MET A 47 -9.69 -9.90 7.05
N HIS A 48 -10.26 -9.75 8.24
CA HIS A 48 -11.64 -9.28 8.42
C HIS A 48 -11.76 -7.76 8.23
N HIS A 49 -10.66 -7.03 8.38
CA HIS A 49 -10.59 -5.57 8.24
C HIS A 49 -10.00 -5.14 6.88
N LEU A 50 -9.16 -5.97 6.27
CA LEU A 50 -8.55 -5.74 4.95
C LEU A 50 -9.46 -6.27 3.84
N GLN A 51 -10.59 -5.60 3.63
CA GLN A 51 -11.55 -5.96 2.59
C GLN A 51 -11.87 -4.77 1.71
N TRP A 52 -11.86 -5.01 0.40
CA TRP A 52 -12.34 -4.02 -0.54
C TRP A 52 -13.83 -3.72 -0.27
N PRO A 53 -14.22 -2.45 -0.05
CA PRO A 53 -15.59 -2.11 0.30
C PRO A 53 -16.58 -2.53 -0.79
N SER A 54 -17.75 -3.03 -0.36
CA SER A 54 -18.85 -3.36 -1.28
C SER A 54 -19.54 -2.12 -1.86
N LYS A 55 -19.47 -0.99 -1.14
CA LYS A 55 -19.95 0.32 -1.58
C LYS A 55 -18.86 1.35 -1.37
N LEU A 56 -18.57 2.13 -2.41
CA LEU A 56 -17.53 3.15 -2.42
C LEU A 56 -18.08 4.58 -2.28
N ASP A 57 -19.41 4.75 -2.18
CA ASP A 57 -20.06 6.06 -2.23
C ASP A 57 -19.56 7.05 -1.16
N GLU A 58 -19.36 6.56 0.06
CA GLU A 58 -18.81 7.39 1.15
C GLU A 58 -17.36 7.81 0.86
N ILE A 59 -16.54 6.89 0.36
CA ILE A 59 -15.13 7.15 0.02
C ILE A 59 -15.05 8.19 -1.11
N LYS A 60 -15.85 8.02 -2.17
CA LYS A 60 -15.95 8.96 -3.29
C LYS A 60 -16.34 10.35 -2.81
N SER A 61 -17.40 10.44 -2.00
CA SER A 61 -17.90 11.71 -1.49
C SER A 61 -16.85 12.42 -0.62
N LYS A 62 -16.09 11.68 0.19
CA LYS A 62 -14.99 12.23 1.00
C LYS A 62 -13.85 12.74 0.12
N PHE A 63 -13.37 11.98 -0.86
CA PHE A 63 -12.32 12.45 -1.77
C PHE A 63 -12.75 13.69 -2.56
N GLU A 64 -13.99 13.71 -3.04
CA GLU A 64 -14.54 14.86 -3.76
C GLU A 64 -14.64 16.09 -2.87
N LYS A 65 -15.05 15.94 -1.60
CA LYS A 65 -15.08 17.04 -0.64
C LYS A 65 -13.68 17.58 -0.32
N ILE A 66 -12.66 16.72 -0.28
CA ILE A 66 -11.30 17.10 0.10
C ILE A 66 -10.55 17.78 -1.05
N SER A 67 -10.66 17.22 -2.26
CA SER A 67 -9.83 17.59 -3.41
C SER A 67 -10.62 18.07 -4.63
N GLY A 68 -11.95 17.94 -4.62
CA GLY A 68 -12.78 18.19 -5.80
C GLY A 68 -12.62 17.15 -6.91
N LEU A 69 -12.09 15.96 -6.59
CA LEU A 69 -11.96 14.84 -7.52
C LEU A 69 -13.14 13.86 -7.35
N PRO A 70 -14.15 13.90 -8.24
CA PRO A 70 -15.28 12.98 -8.17
C PRO A 70 -14.86 11.56 -8.54
N ASN A 71 -15.62 10.55 -8.10
CA ASN A 71 -15.41 9.12 -8.39
C ASN A 71 -14.04 8.52 -8.00
N CYS A 72 -13.21 9.25 -7.24
CA CYS A 72 -11.98 8.72 -6.66
C CYS A 72 -12.30 7.75 -5.53
N CYS A 73 -11.71 6.55 -5.57
CA CYS A 73 -12.04 5.44 -4.68
C CYS A 73 -10.89 5.04 -3.75
N GLY A 74 -9.76 5.74 -3.79
CA GLY A 74 -8.57 5.42 -3.01
C GLY A 74 -7.32 6.05 -3.58
N ALA A 75 -6.27 6.13 -2.76
CA ALA A 75 -4.91 6.45 -3.19
C ALA A 75 -4.05 5.19 -3.06
N ILE A 76 -3.26 4.90 -4.09
CA ILE A 76 -2.27 3.82 -4.07
C ILE A 76 -0.88 4.39 -3.88
N ASP A 77 -0.09 3.73 -3.03
CA ASP A 77 1.34 4.03 -2.89
C ASP A 77 2.14 2.77 -2.58
N ILE A 78 3.46 2.89 -2.73
CA ILE A 78 4.46 1.92 -2.34
C ILE A 78 5.34 2.49 -1.23
N THR A 79 5.66 1.66 -0.25
CA THR A 79 6.63 1.97 0.79
C THR A 79 7.62 0.83 0.96
N HIS A 80 8.83 1.17 1.39
CA HIS A 80 9.93 0.23 1.61
C HIS A 80 10.06 -0.10 3.10
N ILE A 81 9.83 -1.36 3.44
CA ILE A 81 10.09 -1.91 4.76
C ILE A 81 11.56 -2.35 4.78
N VAL A 82 12.40 -1.58 5.46
CA VAL A 82 13.83 -1.90 5.60
C VAL A 82 14.01 -3.20 6.37
N MET A 83 14.87 -4.07 5.85
CA MET A 83 15.20 -5.36 6.41
C MET A 83 16.64 -5.38 6.90
N ASN A 84 16.83 -5.91 8.11
CA ASN A 84 18.16 -6.28 8.58
C ASN A 84 18.54 -7.64 7.98
N LEU A 85 19.06 -7.64 6.74
CA LEU A 85 19.54 -8.89 6.13
C LEU A 85 20.81 -9.37 6.82
N PRO A 86 21.00 -10.70 6.96
CA PRO A 86 22.26 -11.25 7.43
C PRO A 86 23.39 -10.86 6.47
N ALA A 87 24.56 -10.53 7.02
CA ALA A 87 25.76 -10.09 6.30
C ALA A 87 26.34 -11.11 5.28
N VAL A 88 25.64 -12.21 5.02
CA VAL A 88 26.12 -13.39 4.31
C VAL A 88 25.67 -13.44 2.85
N GLU A 89 24.66 -12.66 2.42
CA GLU A 89 24.26 -12.55 1.01
C GLU A 89 24.38 -11.13 0.39
N PRO A 90 25.54 -10.47 0.46
CA PRO A 90 25.75 -9.17 -0.18
C PRO A 90 25.67 -9.19 -1.73
N SER A 91 25.62 -10.38 -2.35
CA SER A 91 25.45 -10.54 -3.80
C SER A 91 24.01 -10.39 -4.28
N ASN A 92 23.02 -10.52 -3.39
CA ASN A 92 21.61 -10.53 -3.77
C ASN A 92 21.03 -9.11 -3.88
N LYS A 93 21.36 -8.44 -4.98
CA LYS A 93 20.97 -7.05 -5.25
C LYS A 93 19.47 -6.84 -5.49
N VAL A 94 18.67 -7.91 -5.62
CA VAL A 94 17.22 -7.80 -5.90
C VAL A 94 16.45 -7.14 -4.74
N TRP A 95 16.99 -7.21 -3.53
CA TRP A 95 16.38 -6.59 -2.35
C TRP A 95 16.89 -5.16 -2.11
N LEU A 96 17.79 -4.63 -2.93
CA LEU A 96 18.30 -3.26 -2.78
C LEU A 96 17.35 -2.28 -3.44
N ASP A 97 16.84 -1.33 -2.66
CA ASP A 97 16.11 -0.19 -3.20
C ASP A 97 17.03 0.88 -3.82
N GLY A 98 16.40 1.96 -4.33
CA GLY A 98 17.11 3.09 -4.93
C GLY A 98 18.09 3.80 -4.00
N GLU A 99 17.91 3.67 -2.68
CA GLU A 99 18.80 4.22 -1.65
C GLU A 99 19.89 3.23 -1.21
N LYS A 100 19.91 2.02 -1.80
CA LYS A 100 20.81 0.92 -1.46
C LYS A 100 20.57 0.35 -0.06
N ASN A 101 19.37 0.51 0.48
CA ASN A 101 18.94 -0.24 1.65
C ASN A 101 18.37 -1.58 1.21
N PHE A 102 18.58 -2.62 2.01
CA PHE A 102 17.86 -3.87 1.81
C PHE A 102 16.43 -3.69 2.30
N SER A 103 15.46 -3.79 1.40
CA SER A 103 14.06 -3.53 1.73
C SER A 103 13.09 -4.43 0.98
N MET A 104 11.91 -4.54 1.56
CA MET A 104 10.76 -5.23 1.01
C MET A 104 9.67 -4.20 0.71
N ILE A 105 9.10 -4.27 -0.48
CA ILE A 105 8.00 -3.38 -0.89
C ILE A 105 6.70 -3.83 -0.24
N LEU A 106 5.98 -2.84 0.28
CA LEU A 106 4.55 -2.88 0.61
C LEU A 106 3.83 -1.90 -0.32
N GLN A 107 2.87 -2.41 -1.10
CA GLN A 107 1.92 -1.59 -1.86
C GLN A 107 0.59 -1.60 -1.12
N ALA A 108 -0.02 -0.42 -0.97
CA ALA A 108 -1.31 -0.27 -0.32
C ALA A 108 -2.24 0.66 -1.11
N VAL A 109 -3.53 0.34 -1.09
CA VAL A 109 -4.60 1.28 -1.45
C VAL A 109 -5.27 1.74 -0.16
N VAL A 110 -5.35 3.05 0.03
CA VAL A 110 -5.81 3.69 1.27
C VAL A 110 -6.95 4.66 0.96
N ASP A 111 -7.91 4.76 1.88
CA ASP A 111 -9.03 5.70 1.79
C ASP A 111 -8.78 7.01 2.58
N PRO A 112 -9.69 8.00 2.50
CA PRO A 112 -9.52 9.28 3.21
C PRO A 112 -9.61 9.17 4.74
N ASP A 113 -10.03 8.03 5.29
CA ASP A 113 -10.04 7.76 6.72
C ASP A 113 -8.77 7.01 7.16
N MET A 114 -7.74 6.96 6.30
CA MET A 114 -6.47 6.27 6.51
C MET A 114 -6.62 4.76 6.71
N ARG A 115 -7.69 4.16 6.16
CA ARG A 115 -7.92 2.71 6.22
C ARG A 115 -7.33 2.03 5.00
N PHE A 116 -6.64 0.92 5.24
CA PHE A 116 -6.17 0.04 4.17
C PHE A 116 -7.36 -0.67 3.51
N LEU A 117 -7.55 -0.43 2.21
CA LEU A 117 -8.55 -1.11 1.37
C LEU A 117 -7.99 -2.36 0.69
N ASP A 118 -6.69 -2.33 0.36
CA ASP A 118 -5.95 -3.45 -0.19
C ASP A 118 -4.48 -3.30 0.17
N VAL A 119 -3.80 -4.42 0.47
CA VAL A 119 -2.37 -4.44 0.81
C VAL A 119 -1.74 -5.66 0.17
N ILE A 120 -0.55 -5.47 -0.40
CA ILE A 120 0.35 -6.56 -0.77
C ILE A 120 1.77 -6.21 -0.33
N ALA A 121 2.45 -7.15 0.31
CA ALA A 121 3.83 -7.01 0.75
C ALA A 121 4.63 -8.24 0.29
N GLY A 122 5.96 -8.23 0.48
CA GLY A 122 6.81 -9.37 0.15
C GLY A 122 7.66 -9.19 -1.12
N TRP A 123 7.48 -8.09 -1.84
CA TRP A 123 8.21 -7.87 -3.09
C TRP A 123 9.62 -7.33 -2.83
N PRO A 124 10.62 -7.70 -3.65
CA PRO A 124 11.97 -7.16 -3.51
C PRO A 124 12.05 -5.65 -3.75
N GLY A 125 12.85 -4.96 -2.92
CA GLY A 125 13.05 -3.51 -2.97
C GLY A 125 13.59 -2.95 -4.29
N SER A 126 14.19 -3.78 -5.15
CA SER A 126 14.68 -3.31 -6.45
C SER A 126 13.60 -3.22 -7.53
N LEU A 127 12.38 -3.68 -7.27
CA LEU A 127 11.32 -3.69 -8.26
C LEU A 127 10.70 -2.30 -8.42
N SER A 128 10.33 -1.96 -9.65
CA SER A 128 9.59 -0.73 -9.94
C SER A 128 8.11 -0.86 -9.60
N ASP A 129 7.48 0.28 -9.34
CA ASP A 129 6.06 0.38 -8.96
C ASP A 129 5.14 -0.27 -10.00
N ASP A 130 5.44 -0.13 -11.28
CA ASP A 130 4.65 -0.72 -12.36
C ASP A 130 4.71 -2.26 -12.36
N VAL A 131 5.85 -2.84 -11.98
CA VAL A 131 6.04 -4.29 -11.88
C VAL A 131 5.27 -4.82 -10.68
N VAL A 132 5.37 -4.15 -9.54
CA VAL A 132 4.64 -4.52 -8.32
C VAL A 132 3.13 -4.43 -8.57
N LEU A 133 2.66 -3.34 -9.17
CA LEU A 133 1.26 -3.12 -9.51
C LEU A 133 0.71 -4.26 -10.39
N LYS A 134 1.33 -4.55 -11.53
CA LYS A 134 0.84 -5.57 -12.48
C LYS A 134 0.77 -6.97 -11.86
N ASN A 135 1.63 -7.25 -10.89
CA ASN A 135 1.64 -8.54 -10.19
C ASN A 135 0.67 -8.60 -9.00
N SER A 136 0.17 -7.46 -8.52
CA SER A 136 -0.74 -7.36 -7.37
C SER A 136 -2.10 -8.03 -7.62
N GLY A 137 -2.71 -8.50 -6.52
CA GLY A 137 -4.08 -9.01 -6.54
C GLY A 137 -5.09 -7.93 -6.95
N PHE A 138 -4.86 -6.70 -6.48
CA PHE A 138 -5.67 -5.53 -6.84
C PHE A 138 -5.79 -5.35 -8.35
N TYR A 139 -4.65 -5.25 -9.05
CA TYR A 139 -4.61 -5.09 -10.51
C TYR A 139 -5.41 -6.20 -11.21
N LYS A 140 -5.15 -7.46 -10.86
CA LYS A 140 -5.83 -8.62 -11.46
C LYS A 140 -7.34 -8.60 -11.23
N LEU A 141 -7.82 -8.07 -10.11
CA LEU A 141 -9.23 -7.97 -9.80
C LEU A 141 -9.90 -6.82 -10.56
N VAL A 142 -9.24 -5.68 -10.71
CA VAL A 142 -9.75 -4.55 -11.51
C VAL A 142 -9.82 -4.92 -13.00
N GLU A 143 -8.77 -5.57 -13.53
CA GLU A 143 -8.75 -6.03 -14.93
C GLU A 143 -9.85 -7.07 -15.22
N LYS A 144 -10.27 -7.85 -14.22
CA LYS A 144 -11.39 -8.79 -14.31
C LYS A 144 -12.76 -8.13 -14.09
N GLY A 145 -12.82 -6.81 -13.88
CA GLY A 145 -14.04 -6.07 -13.60
C GLY A 145 -14.67 -6.42 -12.24
N LYS A 146 -13.87 -6.93 -11.29
CA LYS A 146 -14.34 -7.29 -9.93
C LYS A 146 -14.13 -6.18 -8.90
N ARG A 147 -13.38 -5.13 -9.26
CA ARG A 147 -13.15 -3.91 -8.47
C ARG A 147 -13.19 -2.71 -9.41
N LEU A 148 -13.51 -1.53 -8.87
CA LEU A 148 -13.66 -0.29 -9.64
C LEU A 148 -14.64 -0.44 -10.83
N ASN A 149 -15.74 -1.12 -10.56
CA ASN A 149 -16.76 -1.56 -11.51
C ASN A 149 -18.15 -0.98 -11.20
N GLY A 150 -18.23 0.04 -10.34
CA GLY A 150 -19.45 0.78 -10.06
C GLY A 150 -19.87 1.72 -11.19
N GLU A 151 -20.93 2.49 -10.92
CA GLU A 151 -21.53 3.38 -11.91
C GLU A 151 -20.56 4.47 -12.38
N LYS A 152 -20.65 4.77 -13.68
CA LYS A 152 -19.89 5.86 -14.29
C LYS A 152 -20.62 7.18 -14.07
N LEU A 153 -19.87 8.21 -13.69
CA LEU A 153 -20.36 9.57 -13.57
C LEU A 153 -20.31 10.26 -14.93
N HIS A 154 -21.42 10.85 -15.36
CA HIS A 154 -21.48 11.65 -16.58
C HIS A 154 -21.06 13.09 -16.26
N LEU A 155 -19.87 13.49 -16.72
CA LEU A 155 -19.38 14.87 -16.59
C LEU A 155 -19.94 15.77 -17.70
N SER A 156 -20.20 15.19 -18.87
CA SER A 156 -20.85 15.82 -20.01
C SER A 156 -21.51 14.75 -20.90
N GLU A 157 -22.26 15.15 -21.93
CA GLU A 157 -22.86 14.22 -22.90
C GLU A 157 -21.85 13.25 -23.56
N ARG A 158 -20.56 13.61 -23.58
CA ARG A 158 -19.50 12.83 -24.24
C ARG A 158 -18.40 12.35 -23.29
N THR A 159 -18.53 12.64 -22.00
CA THR A 159 -17.48 12.35 -21.02
C THR A 159 -18.05 11.61 -19.84
N GLU A 160 -17.72 10.33 -19.77
CA GLU A 160 -18.00 9.47 -18.62
C GLU A 160 -16.72 9.27 -17.81
N LEU A 161 -16.83 9.34 -16.50
CA LEU A 161 -15.78 9.07 -15.54
C LEU A 161 -16.14 7.82 -14.75
N ARG A 162 -15.39 6.74 -14.97
CA ARG A 162 -15.51 5.52 -14.17
C ARG A 162 -14.93 5.72 -12.76
N GLU A 163 -15.13 4.75 -11.88
CA GLU A 163 -14.37 4.65 -10.65
C GLU A 163 -12.87 4.49 -10.94
N TYR A 164 -12.04 5.24 -10.21
CA TYR A 164 -10.59 5.18 -10.31
C TYR A 164 -9.94 5.35 -8.94
N ILE A 165 -8.66 5.02 -8.87
CA ILE A 165 -7.77 5.38 -7.76
C ILE A 165 -6.68 6.31 -8.28
N ILE A 166 -6.00 7.00 -7.38
CA ILE A 166 -4.88 7.90 -7.71
C ILE A 166 -3.56 7.30 -7.25
N GLY A 167 -2.54 7.37 -8.09
CA GLY A 167 -1.18 6.95 -7.76
C GLY A 167 -0.18 8.08 -8.00
N ASP A 168 1.05 7.89 -7.55
CA ASP A 168 2.15 8.80 -7.83
C ASP A 168 2.64 8.73 -9.29
N SER A 169 3.74 9.42 -9.58
CA SER A 169 4.37 9.43 -10.90
C SER A 169 5.12 8.15 -11.27
N GLY A 170 5.40 7.26 -10.32
CA GLY A 170 6.05 5.96 -10.54
C GLY A 170 5.10 4.93 -11.11
N PHE A 171 3.80 5.07 -10.83
CA PHE A 171 2.77 4.24 -11.44
C PHE A 171 2.45 4.62 -12.91
N PRO A 172 1.98 3.66 -13.72
CA PRO A 172 1.48 3.95 -15.06
C PRO A 172 0.10 4.64 -15.00
N LEU A 173 -0.17 5.50 -15.98
CA LEU A 173 -1.52 6.01 -16.22
C LEU A 173 -2.38 4.90 -16.84
N LEU A 174 -3.51 4.56 -16.20
CA LEU A 174 -4.46 3.54 -16.68
C LEU A 174 -5.90 4.09 -16.65
N PRO A 175 -6.87 3.46 -17.32
CA PRO A 175 -8.26 3.90 -17.27
C PRO A 175 -8.87 4.01 -15.86
N TRP A 176 -8.29 3.32 -14.89
CA TRP A 176 -8.72 3.27 -13.49
C TRP A 176 -7.65 3.73 -12.49
N LEU A 177 -6.47 4.17 -12.96
CA LEU A 177 -5.38 4.67 -12.13
C LEU A 177 -4.86 5.99 -12.70
N LEU A 178 -5.16 7.08 -12.01
CA LEU A 178 -4.76 8.42 -12.44
C LEU A 178 -3.47 8.85 -11.74
N THR A 179 -2.51 9.30 -12.54
CA THR A 179 -1.20 9.79 -12.09
C THR A 179 -1.04 11.26 -12.49
N PRO A 180 -0.20 12.03 -11.78
CA PRO A 180 -0.07 13.46 -12.05
C PRO A 180 0.55 13.71 -13.43
N TYR A 181 0.16 14.80 -14.10
CA TYR A 181 0.83 15.26 -15.31
C TYR A 181 2.30 15.56 -15.03
N GLN A 182 3.17 15.06 -15.88
CA GLN A 182 4.62 15.27 -15.82
C GLN A 182 5.07 16.23 -16.93
N GLY A 183 6.30 16.73 -16.80
CA GLY A 183 6.91 17.65 -17.78
C GLY A 183 6.66 19.14 -17.47
N LYS A 184 7.39 20.01 -18.16
CA LYS A 184 7.27 21.47 -18.05
C LYS A 184 7.40 22.13 -19.44
N PRO A 185 6.64 23.20 -19.73
CA PRO A 185 5.61 23.80 -18.89
C PRO A 185 4.30 23.00 -18.88
N LEU A 186 3.58 23.03 -17.75
CA LEU A 186 2.21 22.49 -17.67
C LEU A 186 1.19 23.56 -18.04
N SER A 187 0.12 23.17 -18.71
CA SER A 187 -1.04 24.04 -18.91
C SER A 187 -1.76 24.33 -17.59
N LEU A 188 -2.61 25.37 -17.57
CA LEU A 188 -3.41 25.71 -16.38
C LEU A 188 -4.30 24.53 -15.93
N PRO A 189 -5.04 23.83 -16.82
CA PRO A 189 -5.85 22.68 -16.39
C PRO A 189 -5.02 21.54 -15.81
N GLN A 190 -3.83 21.27 -16.36
CA GLN A 190 -2.93 20.23 -15.85
C GLN A 190 -2.38 20.60 -14.47
N THR A 191 -2.07 21.88 -14.26
CA THR A 191 -1.59 22.40 -12.97
C THR A 191 -2.68 22.28 -11.91
N GLU A 192 -3.91 22.67 -12.25
CA GLU A 192 -5.06 22.54 -11.36
C GLU A 192 -5.38 21.08 -11.03
N PHE A 193 -5.33 20.18 -12.03
CA PHE A 193 -5.46 18.75 -11.79
C PHE A 193 -4.37 18.23 -10.85
N ASN A 194 -3.10 18.55 -11.09
CA ASN A 194 -2.00 18.11 -10.24
C ASN A 194 -2.12 18.61 -8.80
N LYS A 195 -2.64 19.83 -8.61
CA LYS A 195 -2.92 20.37 -7.27
C LYS A 195 -3.97 19.51 -6.55
N ARG A 196 -5.11 19.26 -7.18
CA ARG A 196 -6.19 18.42 -6.61
C ARG A 196 -5.74 16.98 -6.37
N HIS A 197 -5.01 16.40 -7.33
CA HIS A 197 -4.41 15.08 -7.22
C HIS A 197 -3.48 14.99 -6.00
N SER A 198 -2.62 16.00 -5.78
CA SER A 198 -1.75 16.07 -4.61
C SER A 198 -2.52 16.20 -3.30
N GLU A 199 -3.59 17.02 -3.26
CA GLU A 199 -4.46 17.15 -2.09
C GLU A 199 -5.14 15.82 -1.73
N ALA A 200 -5.66 15.12 -2.74
CA ALA A 200 -6.27 13.80 -2.56
C ALA A 200 -5.26 12.77 -2.06
N ARG A 201 -4.04 12.74 -2.61
CA ARG A 201 -2.98 11.83 -2.16
C ARG A 201 -2.62 12.06 -0.69
N LYS A 202 -2.43 13.32 -0.28
CA LYS A 202 -2.09 13.68 1.10
C LYS A 202 -3.17 13.30 2.11
N ALA A 203 -4.41 13.17 1.68
CA ALA A 203 -5.51 12.77 2.55
C ALA A 203 -5.52 11.26 2.87
N ALA A 204 -4.70 10.47 2.17
CA ALA A 204 -4.65 9.01 2.28
C ALA A 204 -3.20 8.49 2.45
N GLN A 205 -2.28 9.36 2.91
CA GLN A 205 -0.84 9.08 3.10
C GLN A 205 -0.32 9.61 4.42
#